data_AF-A0A8D3ED26-F1
#
_entry.id   AF-A0A8D3ED26-F1
#
_cell.length_a   1.000
_cell.length_b   1.000
_cell.length_c   1.000
_cell.angle_alpha   90.00
_cell.angle_beta   90.00
_cell.angle_gamma   90.00
#
_symmetry.space_group_name_H-M   'P 1'
#
loop_
_entity.id
_entity.type
_entity.pdbx_description
1 polymer ?
#
loop_
_entity_poly.entity_id
_entity_poly.type
_entity_poly.pdbx_seq_one_letter_code
_entity_poly.pdbx_strand_id
1 'polypeptide(L)'
;MHKIRCEIHKVAADKGLYSSGYFLFLFFWQVCHSTPSAELRLECQSGTGPDSELSFVSARTLIRGHRHYVTEMAALRSALHGRLVQALPFSIGSLRFASSFKAADLSIEQNAACKPKPDPSSLVFGKQFSDHMLTINWSEKGGWEAPQIKPFQNLSLHPASSSLHYSIELFEGMKAFRGVDNHVRLFRPMLNMERMHRSADRSSLPLFDKGELLECIRKLVELDQEWVPYSQDASLYIRPTFIGIEPSLGVSRPGEAMIFVIVGPVGPYFATGSFNPVSLLADPSFVRAWKGGVGAYKMGGNYGPTIMVQNEAVKRGCQQVLWLYGEEEEITEVGTMNLFIYWNNEQGERELVTPPLDGIILPGVTRQSLLDLARSWGEFKVTERSMNMKELLGALEAGRILEMFGAGTACVVCPVGSLLYGGKTYQIPTMQNGPDMAKRFHKELTDIQYGRKLSEWAPLVV
;
A
#
# COMPACT_ATOMS: atom_id res chain seq x y z
N MET A 1 52.69 5.76 -23.26
CA MET A 1 52.32 4.40 -23.74
C MET A 1 53.50 3.46 -24.04
N HIS A 2 54.70 3.67 -23.49
CA HIS A 2 55.79 2.68 -23.53
C HIS A 2 56.71 2.89 -22.31
N LYS A 3 56.22 2.52 -21.11
CA LYS A 3 57.00 2.27 -19.87
C LYS A 3 56.11 1.98 -18.63
N ILE A 4 54.96 1.34 -18.81
CA ILE A 4 54.23 0.67 -17.73
C ILE A 4 53.60 -0.58 -18.35
N ARG A 5 54.44 -1.56 -18.70
CA ARG A 5 53.99 -2.84 -19.27
C ARG A 5 54.84 -4.04 -18.80
N CYS A 6 55.60 -3.88 -17.70
CA CYS A 6 56.51 -4.92 -17.23
C CYS A 6 56.33 -5.41 -15.79
N GLU A 7 55.30 -4.99 -15.03
CA GLU A 7 55.07 -5.56 -13.69
C GLU A 7 53.75 -6.30 -13.47
N ILE A 8 52.80 -6.24 -14.41
CA ILE A 8 51.50 -6.91 -14.22
C ILE A 8 51.51 -8.37 -14.72
N HIS A 9 52.54 -8.78 -15.48
CA HIS A 9 52.64 -10.15 -16.00
C HIS A 9 53.30 -11.16 -15.05
N LYS A 10 53.86 -10.74 -13.90
CA LYS A 10 54.50 -11.67 -12.95
C LYS A 10 53.56 -12.21 -11.86
N VAL A 11 52.46 -11.52 -11.54
CA VAL A 11 51.57 -11.94 -10.44
C VAL A 11 50.44 -12.87 -10.90
N ALA A 12 50.07 -12.83 -12.18
CA ALA A 12 49.00 -13.65 -12.74
C ALA A 12 49.42 -15.07 -13.13
N ALA A 13 50.72 -15.34 -13.27
CA ALA A 13 51.25 -16.67 -13.61
C ALA A 13 51.34 -17.61 -12.39
N ASP A 14 51.56 -17.08 -11.18
CA ASP A 14 51.73 -17.87 -9.96
C ASP A 14 50.42 -18.39 -9.33
N LYS A 15 49.25 -17.98 -9.85
CA LYS A 15 47.94 -18.34 -9.28
C LYS A 15 46.98 -19.10 -10.19
N GLY A 16 47.44 -19.55 -11.37
CA GLY A 16 46.72 -20.58 -12.15
C GLY A 16 45.26 -20.29 -12.51
N LEU A 17 44.88 -19.03 -12.77
CA LEU A 17 43.50 -18.65 -13.10
C LEU A 17 43.39 -18.23 -14.57
N TYR A 18 43.04 -19.17 -15.43
CA TYR A 18 42.43 -18.89 -16.73
C TYR A 18 41.02 -19.50 -16.77
N SER A 19 39.99 -18.66 -16.65
CA SER A 19 38.88 -18.64 -17.61
C SER A 19 37.87 -17.51 -17.32
N SER A 20 37.43 -16.86 -18.40
CA SER A 20 36.21 -16.03 -18.52
C SER A 20 36.12 -14.68 -17.79
N GLY A 21 36.90 -13.69 -18.26
CA GLY A 21 36.42 -12.48 -18.97
C GLY A 21 35.30 -11.56 -18.46
N TYR A 22 34.52 -11.87 -17.42
CA TYR A 22 33.37 -11.04 -17.00
C TYR A 22 33.44 -10.53 -15.56
N PHE A 23 34.45 -10.92 -14.78
CA PHE A 23 34.55 -10.55 -13.37
C PHE A 23 35.37 -9.28 -13.07
N LEU A 24 36.04 -8.68 -14.06
CA LEU A 24 36.92 -7.53 -13.81
C LEU A 24 36.22 -6.15 -13.87
N PHE A 25 34.96 -6.08 -14.30
CA PHE A 25 34.26 -4.79 -14.48
C PHE A 25 33.38 -4.38 -13.29
N LEU A 26 32.99 -5.32 -12.43
CA LEU A 26 32.11 -5.06 -11.28
C LEU A 26 32.86 -4.64 -10.01
N PHE A 27 34.15 -4.94 -9.89
CA PHE A 27 34.94 -4.59 -8.70
C PHE A 27 35.47 -3.14 -8.71
N PHE A 28 35.54 -2.49 -9.89
CA PHE A 28 36.05 -1.11 -10.02
C PHE A 28 34.96 -0.03 -9.86
N TRP A 29 33.68 -0.37 -10.07
CA TRP A 29 32.57 0.60 -9.92
C TRP A 29 32.19 0.81 -8.44
N GLN A 30 32.33 -0.23 -7.61
CA GLN A 30 31.80 -0.24 -6.24
C GLN A 30 32.73 0.39 -5.18
N VAL A 31 33.97 0.73 -5.55
CA VAL A 31 34.95 1.34 -4.64
C VAL A 31 35.05 2.87 -4.81
N CYS A 32 34.60 3.44 -5.93
CA CYS A 32 34.75 4.88 -6.20
C CYS A 32 33.53 5.74 -5.83
N HIS A 33 32.43 5.18 -5.31
CA HIS A 33 31.18 5.92 -5.04
C HIS A 33 30.60 5.80 -3.63
N SER A 34 31.39 5.30 -2.68
CA SER A 34 30.90 5.17 -1.30
C SER A 34 32.04 5.28 -0.29
N THR A 35 32.50 6.52 -0.05
CA THR A 35 32.92 7.05 1.28
C THR A 35 33.52 8.46 1.15
N PRO A 36 32.85 9.51 1.67
CA PRO A 36 33.54 10.73 2.05
C PRO A 36 34.20 10.49 3.42
N SER A 37 35.36 11.10 3.66
CA SER A 37 36.19 11.01 4.88
C SER A 37 36.89 9.67 5.12
N ALA A 38 38.07 9.53 4.51
CA ALA A 38 39.17 8.78 5.11
C ALA A 38 40.48 9.50 4.75
N GLU A 39 41.07 10.17 5.74
CA GLU A 39 42.42 10.72 5.70
C GLU A 39 43.42 9.56 5.48
N LEU A 40 44.03 9.51 4.29
CA LEU A 40 45.19 8.67 4.05
C LEU A 40 46.42 9.36 4.65
N ARG A 41 46.74 8.97 5.90
CA ARG A 41 48.04 9.23 6.54
C ARG A 41 49.13 8.50 5.75
N LEU A 42 50.03 9.28 5.14
CA LEU A 42 51.31 8.80 4.64
C LEU A 42 52.34 8.91 5.77
N GLU A 43 52.66 7.80 6.42
CA GLU A 43 53.83 7.68 7.29
C GLU A 43 55.08 7.48 6.42
N CYS A 44 55.89 8.54 6.29
CA CYS A 44 57.27 8.45 5.82
C CYS A 44 58.19 8.35 7.03
N GLN A 45 58.83 7.19 7.24
CA GLN A 45 59.92 7.05 8.21
C GLN A 45 61.29 7.27 7.56
N SER A 46 62.10 8.04 8.30
CA SER A 46 63.56 8.14 8.32
C SER A 46 64.24 9.03 7.27
N GLY A 47 64.82 10.14 7.77
CA GLY A 47 65.75 10.98 7.03
C GLY A 47 66.01 12.38 7.63
N THR A 48 66.63 12.43 8.81
CA THR A 48 67.56 13.48 9.32
C THR A 48 67.23 14.99 9.17
N GLY A 49 67.09 15.68 10.32
CA GLY A 49 67.69 16.99 10.59
C GLY A 49 66.87 18.26 10.28
N PRO A 50 67.08 19.36 11.04
CA PRO A 50 66.03 20.30 11.44
C PRO A 50 65.99 21.59 10.59
N ASP A 51 64.85 22.29 10.59
CA ASP A 51 64.77 23.69 11.04
C ASP A 51 63.42 24.38 10.77
N SER A 52 63.00 25.14 11.80
CA SER A 52 62.12 26.33 11.82
C SER A 52 60.74 26.28 11.16
N GLU A 53 59.65 26.32 11.92
CA GLU A 53 59.02 27.51 12.54
C GLU A 53 58.25 28.42 11.57
N LEU A 54 57.08 28.83 12.10
CA LEU A 54 56.32 30.05 11.85
C LEU A 54 55.08 29.99 10.95
N SER A 55 54.13 30.74 11.47
CA SER A 55 52.69 30.64 11.40
C SER A 55 52.12 31.99 10.93
N PHE A 56 50.79 32.05 10.82
CA PHE A 56 49.91 33.23 10.82
C PHE A 56 49.38 33.81 9.47
N VAL A 57 48.05 33.63 9.30
CA VAL A 57 46.98 34.68 9.20
C VAL A 57 47.09 35.66 8.01
N SER A 58 46.15 35.79 7.07
CA SER A 58 44.68 35.99 7.02
C SER A 58 44.36 37.35 6.35
N ALA A 59 43.25 37.36 5.62
CA ALA A 59 42.32 38.49 5.42
C ALA A 59 42.51 39.49 4.25
N ARG A 60 41.54 39.38 3.33
CA ARG A 60 40.54 40.42 2.97
C ARG A 60 40.83 41.47 1.87
N THR A 61 40.14 41.22 0.75
CA THR A 61 39.14 42.10 0.06
C THR A 61 39.63 43.22 -0.88
N LEU A 62 38.92 43.33 -2.03
CA LEU A 62 38.25 44.53 -2.60
C LEU A 62 38.47 44.77 -4.12
N ILE A 63 37.43 44.41 -4.91
CA ILE A 63 36.67 45.28 -5.85
C ILE A 63 37.19 45.64 -7.27
N ARG A 64 36.21 45.54 -8.22
CA ARG A 64 36.05 46.11 -9.59
C ARG A 64 36.89 45.45 -10.70
N GLY A 65 36.37 45.11 -11.88
CA GLY A 65 35.11 45.42 -12.54
C GLY A 65 35.40 45.75 -14.01
N HIS A 66 35.23 44.80 -14.93
CA HIS A 66 35.07 45.07 -16.36
C HIS A 66 33.97 44.18 -16.95
N ARG A 67 33.14 44.83 -17.76
CA ARG A 67 31.82 44.41 -18.25
C ARG A 67 31.92 44.21 -19.78
N HIS A 68 31.10 43.29 -20.28
CA HIS A 68 30.52 43.21 -21.63
C HIS A 68 31.26 42.57 -22.82
N TYR A 69 30.42 41.98 -23.69
CA TYR A 69 30.64 41.13 -24.87
C TYR A 69 31.01 39.68 -24.47
N VAL A 70 30.17 38.65 -24.59
CA VAL A 70 29.21 38.29 -25.65
C VAL A 70 28.12 37.41 -25.04
N THR A 71 26.88 37.91 -25.02
CA THR A 71 25.66 37.15 -24.73
C THR A 71 24.82 37.13 -26.00
N GLU A 72 25.19 36.30 -26.97
CA GLU A 72 24.41 35.99 -28.17
C GLU A 72 25.18 34.88 -28.89
N MET A 73 24.79 33.62 -28.72
CA MET A 73 25.20 32.39 -29.46
C MET A 73 24.89 31.10 -28.68
N ALA A 74 24.29 31.17 -27.48
CA ALA A 74 23.88 30.00 -26.70
C ALA A 74 22.37 29.67 -26.78
N ALA A 75 21.57 30.46 -27.50
CA ALA A 75 20.11 30.29 -27.57
C ALA A 75 19.58 29.80 -28.94
N LEU A 76 20.43 29.33 -29.86
CA LEU A 76 20.00 29.00 -31.23
C LEU A 76 20.63 27.72 -31.82
N ARG A 77 20.93 26.72 -30.99
CA ARG A 77 21.35 25.37 -31.41
C ARG A 77 20.50 24.24 -30.81
N SER A 78 19.26 24.54 -30.42
CA SER A 78 18.22 23.53 -30.16
C SER A 78 17.21 23.40 -31.31
N ALA A 79 17.54 23.85 -32.52
CA ALA A 79 16.67 23.71 -33.67
C ALA A 79 17.48 23.25 -34.89
N LEU A 80 17.10 22.08 -35.41
CA LEU A 80 17.50 21.46 -36.69
C LEU A 80 18.69 20.49 -36.64
N HIS A 81 18.44 19.28 -37.16
CA HIS A 81 19.27 18.06 -37.31
C HIS A 81 19.20 17.09 -36.11
N GLY A 82 18.23 16.17 -35.99
CA GLY A 82 17.40 15.58 -37.04
C GLY A 82 18.18 14.55 -37.88
N ARG A 83 18.18 13.29 -37.43
CA ARG A 83 18.57 12.05 -38.13
C ARG A 83 20.07 11.83 -38.42
N LEU A 84 20.72 10.99 -37.62
CA LEU A 84 21.37 9.77 -38.14
C LEU A 84 21.67 8.77 -37.02
N VAL A 85 21.26 7.54 -37.29
CA VAL A 85 21.51 6.24 -36.67
C VAL A 85 22.89 6.10 -36.01
N GLN A 86 22.93 5.68 -34.74
CA GLN A 86 23.98 4.80 -34.21
C GLN A 86 23.41 3.89 -33.13
N ALA A 87 23.47 2.60 -33.42
CA ALA A 87 22.93 1.49 -32.65
C ALA A 87 23.71 1.27 -31.34
N LEU A 88 22.97 1.09 -30.25
CA LEU A 88 23.42 0.42 -29.03
C LEU A 88 22.61 -0.87 -28.86
N PRO A 89 23.21 -1.96 -28.36
CA PRO A 89 22.54 -3.24 -28.27
C PRO A 89 21.56 -3.18 -27.11
N PHE A 90 20.30 -2.87 -27.41
CA PHE A 90 19.22 -3.41 -26.61
C PHE A 90 19.35 -4.93 -26.72
N SER A 91 19.82 -5.57 -25.65
CA SER A 91 19.36 -6.91 -25.38
C SER A 91 17.84 -6.77 -25.24
N ILE A 92 17.14 -7.05 -26.32
CA ILE A 92 15.72 -7.38 -26.30
C ILE A 92 15.69 -8.72 -25.57
N GLY A 93 15.85 -8.65 -24.25
CA GLY A 93 15.26 -9.63 -23.36
C GLY A 93 13.80 -9.59 -23.72
N SER A 94 13.38 -10.58 -24.50
CA SER A 94 12.02 -10.87 -24.86
C SER A 94 11.11 -10.46 -23.69
N LEU A 95 10.48 -9.29 -23.80
CA LEU A 95 9.26 -8.97 -23.07
C LEU A 95 8.23 -9.98 -23.56
N ARG A 96 8.32 -11.21 -23.02
CA ARG A 96 7.15 -12.07 -22.94
C ARG A 96 6.24 -11.28 -22.02
N PHE A 97 5.36 -10.46 -22.59
CA PHE A 97 4.02 -10.36 -22.03
C PHE A 97 3.52 -11.80 -21.99
N ALA A 98 3.81 -12.51 -20.90
CA ALA A 98 3.12 -13.74 -20.61
C ALA A 98 1.65 -13.32 -20.59
N SER A 99 0.89 -13.82 -21.54
CA SER A 99 -0.53 -13.52 -21.69
C SER A 99 -1.21 -13.73 -20.34
N SER A 100 -1.91 -12.71 -19.86
CA SER A 100 -2.81 -12.87 -18.70
C SER A 100 -3.85 -13.94 -19.03
N PHE A 101 -4.39 -14.60 -18.00
CA PHE A 101 -5.64 -15.35 -18.13
C PHE A 101 -6.75 -14.45 -18.67
N LYS A 102 -7.76 -15.07 -19.29
CA LYS A 102 -8.90 -14.40 -19.88
C LYS A 102 -10.20 -14.86 -19.22
N ALA A 103 -11.07 -13.93 -18.88
CA ALA A 103 -12.39 -14.24 -18.34
C ALA A 103 -13.31 -14.94 -19.37
N ALA A 104 -12.94 -14.89 -20.65
CA ALA A 104 -13.55 -15.66 -21.73
C ALA A 104 -13.28 -17.17 -21.61
N ASP A 105 -12.14 -17.55 -21.03
CA ASP A 105 -11.74 -18.96 -20.85
C ASP A 105 -12.21 -19.54 -19.51
N LEU A 106 -13.06 -18.81 -18.78
CA LEU A 106 -13.55 -19.18 -17.46
C LEU A 106 -14.43 -20.44 -17.53
N SER A 107 -14.01 -21.49 -16.83
CA SER A 107 -14.86 -22.66 -16.58
C SER A 107 -15.63 -22.52 -15.27
N ILE A 108 -16.88 -22.96 -15.25
CA ILE A 108 -17.75 -22.94 -14.06
C ILE A 108 -18.17 -24.37 -13.71
N GLU A 109 -17.82 -24.81 -12.51
CA GLU A 109 -18.35 -26.02 -11.88
C GLU A 109 -19.33 -25.59 -10.78
N GLN A 110 -20.62 -25.89 -10.98
CA GLN A 110 -21.65 -25.54 -10.00
C GLN A 110 -21.66 -26.52 -8.83
N ASN A 111 -21.89 -26.00 -7.62
CA ASN A 111 -22.07 -26.82 -6.44
C ASN A 111 -23.44 -27.52 -6.48
N ALA A 112 -23.45 -28.86 -6.49
CA ALA A 112 -24.66 -29.67 -6.54
C ALA A 112 -25.57 -29.48 -5.32
N ALA A 113 -25.02 -29.06 -4.17
CA ALA A 113 -25.76 -28.84 -2.94
C ALA A 113 -25.43 -27.46 -2.35
N CYS A 114 -26.21 -26.45 -2.73
CA CYS A 114 -26.07 -25.09 -2.21
C CYS A 114 -26.45 -25.01 -0.72
N LYS A 115 -25.69 -24.25 0.06
CA LYS A 115 -25.95 -24.05 1.49
C LYS A 115 -27.16 -23.11 1.69
N PRO A 116 -27.89 -23.26 2.83
CA PRO A 116 -28.90 -22.29 3.22
C PRO A 116 -28.25 -20.92 3.47
N LYS A 117 -28.93 -19.85 3.05
CA LYS A 117 -28.43 -18.48 3.22
C LYS A 117 -28.66 -18.06 4.68
N PRO A 118 -27.64 -17.49 5.34
CA PRO A 118 -27.76 -17.06 6.74
C PRO A 118 -28.70 -15.87 6.88
N ASP A 119 -29.29 -15.71 8.07
CA ASP A 119 -30.06 -14.53 8.42
C ASP A 119 -29.13 -13.29 8.45
N PRO A 120 -29.41 -12.24 7.65
CA PRO A 120 -28.64 -11.00 7.63
C PRO A 120 -28.40 -10.35 9.01
N SER A 121 -29.32 -10.54 9.96
CA SER A 121 -29.24 -9.95 11.30
C SER A 121 -28.19 -10.62 12.22
N SER A 122 -27.77 -11.85 11.89
CA SER A 122 -26.82 -12.66 12.67
C SER A 122 -25.40 -12.69 12.10
N LEU A 123 -25.16 -11.96 11.00
CA LEU A 123 -23.92 -12.06 10.25
C LEU A 123 -22.71 -11.56 11.06
N VAL A 124 -21.70 -12.42 11.19
CA VAL A 124 -20.40 -12.08 11.76
C VAL A 124 -19.38 -11.98 10.63
N PHE A 125 -18.62 -10.88 10.60
CA PHE A 125 -17.65 -10.61 9.55
C PHE A 125 -16.66 -11.78 9.35
N GLY A 126 -16.59 -12.30 8.11
CA GLY A 126 -15.60 -13.30 7.70
C GLY A 126 -15.78 -14.70 8.31
N LYS A 127 -16.99 -15.05 8.76
CA LYS A 127 -17.29 -16.39 9.33
C LYS A 127 -18.08 -17.31 8.42
N GLN A 128 -18.79 -16.75 7.44
CA GLN A 128 -19.60 -17.49 6.48
C GLN A 128 -19.11 -17.19 5.07
N PHE A 129 -19.12 -18.23 4.23
CA PHE A 129 -18.64 -18.17 2.85
C PHE A 129 -19.70 -18.75 1.91
N SER A 130 -19.74 -18.26 0.68
CA SER A 130 -20.69 -18.68 -0.35
C SER A 130 -20.41 -20.08 -0.90
N ASP A 131 -21.20 -20.52 -1.87
CA ASP A 131 -21.15 -21.88 -2.42
C ASP A 131 -19.93 -22.09 -3.33
N HIS A 132 -19.38 -21.04 -3.94
CA HIS A 132 -18.30 -21.13 -4.91
C HIS A 132 -17.08 -20.26 -4.54
N MET A 133 -15.97 -20.53 -5.20
CA MET A 133 -14.76 -19.71 -5.18
C MET A 133 -14.12 -19.66 -6.58
N LEU A 134 -13.41 -18.57 -6.87
CA LEU A 134 -12.56 -18.47 -8.06
C LEU A 134 -11.15 -18.97 -7.72
N THR A 135 -10.51 -19.71 -8.63
CA THR A 135 -9.09 -20.09 -8.56
C THR A 135 -8.41 -19.94 -9.91
N ILE A 136 -7.18 -19.42 -9.93
CA ILE A 136 -6.36 -19.24 -11.12
C ILE A 136 -4.90 -19.54 -10.75
N ASN A 137 -4.32 -20.57 -11.33
CA ASN A 137 -2.93 -20.93 -11.10
C ASN A 137 -2.01 -20.23 -12.10
N TRP A 138 -0.74 -20.10 -11.70
CA TRP A 138 0.33 -19.63 -12.55
C TRP A 138 1.60 -20.44 -12.31
N SER A 139 2.34 -20.70 -13.38
CA SER A 139 3.71 -21.19 -13.30
C SER A 139 4.63 -20.42 -14.23
N GLU A 140 5.93 -20.33 -13.91
CA GLU A 140 6.92 -19.67 -14.75
C GLU A 140 7.05 -20.35 -16.13
N LYS A 141 6.87 -21.68 -16.17
CA LYS A 141 6.94 -22.49 -17.40
C LYS A 141 5.70 -22.33 -18.26
N GLY A 142 4.51 -22.33 -17.66
CA GLY A 142 3.22 -22.38 -18.36
C GLY A 142 2.50 -21.03 -18.48
N GLY A 143 2.90 -20.03 -17.71
CA GLY A 143 2.14 -18.80 -17.56
C GLY A 143 0.88 -19.00 -16.72
N TRP A 144 -0.14 -18.17 -16.99
CA TRP A 144 -1.44 -18.27 -16.34
C TRP A 144 -2.27 -19.41 -16.92
N GLU A 145 -2.87 -20.22 -16.04
CA GLU A 145 -3.89 -21.20 -16.41
C GLU A 145 -5.25 -20.53 -16.62
N ALA A 146 -6.19 -21.26 -17.24
CA ALA A 146 -7.56 -20.80 -17.39
C ALA A 146 -8.22 -20.60 -16.01
N PRO A 147 -9.00 -19.53 -15.81
CA PRO A 147 -9.65 -19.29 -14.53
C PRO A 147 -10.78 -20.30 -14.30
N GLN A 148 -11.03 -20.65 -13.04
CA GLN A 148 -12.07 -21.62 -12.67
C GLN A 148 -12.91 -21.09 -11.52
N ILE A 149 -14.24 -20.99 -11.70
CA ILE A 149 -15.19 -20.93 -10.59
C ILE A 149 -15.61 -22.36 -10.27
N LYS A 150 -15.45 -22.76 -9.01
CA LYS A 150 -15.75 -24.12 -8.54
C LYS A 150 -16.31 -24.11 -7.12
N PRO A 151 -16.86 -25.22 -6.60
CA PRO A 151 -17.34 -25.29 -5.23
C PRO A 151 -16.26 -24.86 -4.23
N PHE A 152 -16.69 -24.13 -3.19
CA PHE A 152 -15.80 -23.71 -2.10
C PHE A 152 -15.14 -24.92 -1.45
N GLN A 153 -13.82 -24.90 -1.32
CA GLN A 153 -13.03 -26.01 -0.80
C GLN A 153 -11.73 -25.55 -0.14
N ASN A 154 -11.10 -26.44 0.63
CA ASN A 154 -9.77 -26.19 1.18
C ASN A 154 -8.72 -26.16 0.06
N LEU A 155 -7.65 -25.37 0.27
CA LEU A 155 -6.50 -25.36 -0.62
C LEU A 155 -5.57 -26.54 -0.27
N SER A 156 -5.20 -27.33 -1.27
CA SER A 156 -4.13 -28.33 -1.17
C SER A 156 -2.81 -27.66 -1.57
N LEU A 157 -1.96 -27.37 -0.59
CA LEU A 157 -0.68 -26.68 -0.78
C LEU A 157 0.48 -27.58 -0.39
N HIS A 158 1.58 -27.51 -1.14
CA HIS A 158 2.82 -28.14 -0.70
C HIS A 158 3.27 -27.50 0.62
N PRO A 159 3.73 -28.26 1.63
CA PRO A 159 4.09 -27.70 2.93
C PRO A 159 5.21 -26.65 2.88
N ALA A 160 6.07 -26.70 1.86
CA ALA A 160 7.12 -25.71 1.62
C ALA A 160 6.67 -24.46 0.84
N SER A 161 5.36 -24.29 0.59
CA SER A 161 4.82 -23.15 -0.17
C SER A 161 5.30 -21.81 0.41
N SER A 162 5.92 -20.98 -0.43
CA SER A 162 6.53 -19.71 0.01
C SER A 162 5.60 -18.75 0.77
N SER A 163 4.28 -18.81 0.54
CA SER A 163 3.28 -18.05 1.32
C SER A 163 3.27 -18.42 2.81
N LEU A 164 3.46 -19.70 3.13
CA LEU A 164 3.45 -20.22 4.50
C LEU A 164 4.72 -19.87 5.29
N HIS A 165 5.84 -19.63 4.59
CA HIS A 165 7.17 -19.44 5.21
C HIS A 165 7.64 -17.99 5.17
N TYR A 166 7.38 -17.27 4.08
CA TYR A 166 7.96 -15.95 3.82
C TYR A 166 6.90 -14.87 3.54
N SER A 167 5.61 -15.18 3.75
CA SER A 167 4.49 -14.26 3.50
C SER A 167 4.55 -13.63 2.11
N ILE A 168 4.90 -14.45 1.10
CA ILE A 168 4.71 -14.08 -0.32
C ILE A 168 3.22 -14.19 -0.62
N GLU A 169 2.47 -13.22 -0.09
CA GLU A 169 1.02 -13.19 -0.15
C GLU A 169 0.48 -11.76 -0.04
N LEU A 170 -0.64 -11.51 -0.71
CA LEU A 170 -1.39 -10.27 -0.66
C LEU A 170 -2.88 -10.56 -0.79
N PHE A 171 -3.69 -9.58 -0.43
CA PHE A 171 -5.14 -9.69 -0.54
C PHE A 171 -5.79 -8.36 -0.86
N GLU A 172 -7.03 -8.44 -1.30
CA GLU A 172 -7.92 -7.30 -1.46
C GLU A 172 -9.19 -7.41 -0.63
N GLY A 173 -9.92 -6.30 -0.53
CA GLY A 173 -11.15 -6.23 0.24
C GLY A 173 -12.13 -5.22 -0.34
N MET A 174 -13.17 -5.74 -0.99
CA MET A 174 -14.26 -4.95 -1.57
C MET A 174 -15.62 -5.60 -1.27
N LYS A 175 -16.70 -4.95 -1.67
CA LYS A 175 -18.06 -5.38 -1.36
C LYS A 175 -18.97 -5.32 -2.59
N ALA A 176 -19.90 -6.25 -2.64
CA ALA A 176 -21.09 -6.18 -3.48
C ALA A 176 -22.32 -5.83 -2.61
N PHE A 177 -23.21 -5.00 -3.16
CA PHE A 177 -24.37 -4.46 -2.45
C PHE A 177 -25.63 -4.71 -3.28
N ARG A 178 -26.71 -5.18 -2.64
CA ARG A 178 -28.02 -5.32 -3.27
C ARG A 178 -28.80 -4.02 -3.09
N GLY A 179 -28.98 -3.30 -4.19
CA GLY A 179 -29.60 -1.97 -4.16
C GLY A 179 -31.09 -1.99 -3.82
N VAL A 180 -31.65 -0.79 -3.64
CA VAL A 180 -33.08 -0.59 -3.41
C VAL A 180 -33.95 -1.03 -4.60
N ASP A 181 -33.33 -1.15 -5.77
CA ASP A 181 -33.91 -1.65 -7.03
C ASP A 181 -33.62 -3.13 -7.26
N ASN A 182 -33.13 -3.84 -6.23
CA ASN A 182 -32.76 -5.26 -6.24
C ASN A 182 -31.59 -5.65 -7.15
N HIS A 183 -30.95 -4.71 -7.86
CA HIS A 183 -29.74 -4.98 -8.62
C HIS A 183 -28.49 -5.05 -7.73
N VAL A 184 -27.53 -5.89 -8.11
CA VAL A 184 -26.26 -6.03 -7.38
C VAL A 184 -25.21 -5.09 -7.98
N ARG A 185 -24.48 -4.38 -7.11
CA ARG A 185 -23.43 -3.41 -7.49
C ARG A 185 -22.11 -3.69 -6.80
N LEU A 186 -21.00 -3.42 -7.48
CA LEU A 186 -19.67 -3.32 -6.86
C LEU A 186 -19.33 -1.86 -6.57
N PHE A 187 -18.58 -1.56 -5.50
CA PHE A 187 -18.16 -0.19 -5.21
C PHE A 187 -16.68 0.06 -5.57
N ARG A 188 -16.46 0.96 -6.53
CA ARG A 188 -15.16 1.36 -7.11
C ARG A 188 -14.19 0.19 -7.29
N PRO A 189 -14.60 -0.93 -7.92
CA PRO A 189 -13.84 -2.17 -7.92
C PRO A 189 -12.46 -2.03 -8.61
N MET A 190 -12.37 -1.21 -9.66
CA MET A 190 -11.10 -0.98 -10.36
C MET A 190 -10.01 -0.41 -9.46
N LEU A 191 -10.33 0.43 -8.47
CA LEU A 191 -9.33 0.94 -7.52
C LEU A 191 -8.74 -0.18 -6.65
N ASN A 192 -9.51 -1.23 -6.36
CA ASN A 192 -9.00 -2.42 -5.68
C ASN A 192 -8.10 -3.22 -6.62
N MET A 193 -8.44 -3.35 -7.90
CA MET A 193 -7.58 -4.02 -8.89
C MET A 193 -6.25 -3.28 -9.09
N GLU A 194 -6.25 -1.95 -9.13
CA GLU A 194 -5.02 -1.14 -9.16
C GLU A 194 -4.14 -1.38 -7.94
N ARG A 195 -4.73 -1.44 -6.74
CA ARG A 195 -3.98 -1.69 -5.50
C ARG A 195 -3.47 -3.13 -5.41
N MET A 196 -4.26 -4.10 -5.87
CA MET A 196 -3.84 -5.51 -5.96
C MET A 196 -2.65 -5.67 -6.92
N HIS A 197 -2.72 -5.04 -8.10
CA HIS A 197 -1.65 -5.08 -9.10
C HIS A 197 -0.36 -4.45 -8.56
N ARG A 198 -0.42 -3.27 -7.90
CA ARG A 198 0.75 -2.67 -7.25
C ARG A 198 1.32 -3.52 -6.13
N SER A 199 0.47 -4.21 -5.37
CA SER A 199 0.92 -5.12 -4.32
C SER A 199 1.61 -6.36 -4.92
N ALA A 200 1.11 -6.88 -6.04
CA ALA A 200 1.69 -8.03 -6.75
C ALA A 200 3.07 -7.70 -7.32
N ASP A 201 3.21 -6.52 -7.91
CA ASP A 201 4.49 -5.99 -8.38
C ASP A 201 5.50 -5.89 -7.22
N ARG A 202 5.09 -5.28 -6.10
CA ARG A 202 5.95 -5.15 -4.90
C ARG A 202 6.36 -6.50 -4.31
N SER A 203 5.50 -7.52 -4.38
CA SER A 203 5.76 -8.86 -3.86
C SER A 203 6.46 -9.78 -4.85
N SER A 204 6.83 -9.30 -6.05
CA SER A 204 7.37 -10.12 -7.14
C SER A 204 6.47 -11.29 -7.58
N LEU A 205 5.16 -11.18 -7.32
CA LEU A 205 4.17 -12.12 -7.85
C LEU A 205 3.89 -11.80 -9.33
N PRO A 206 3.42 -12.77 -10.13
CA PRO A 206 3.18 -12.55 -11.55
C PRO A 206 2.06 -11.52 -11.75
N LEU A 207 2.26 -10.58 -12.68
CA LEU A 207 1.25 -9.59 -13.02
C LEU A 207 0.12 -10.22 -13.84
N PHE A 208 -1.05 -9.58 -13.80
CA PHE A 208 -2.27 -10.01 -14.47
C PHE A 208 -3.03 -8.80 -15.02
N ASP A 209 -3.94 -9.04 -15.95
CA ASP A 209 -4.85 -8.01 -16.44
C ASP A 209 -5.95 -7.70 -15.40
N LYS A 210 -5.99 -6.44 -14.96
CA LYS A 210 -6.92 -5.96 -13.94
C LYS A 210 -8.38 -6.10 -14.34
N GLY A 211 -8.70 -5.89 -15.62
CA GLY A 211 -10.05 -6.01 -16.17
C GLY A 211 -10.50 -7.46 -16.24
N GLU A 212 -9.62 -8.37 -16.65
CA GLU A 212 -9.91 -9.81 -16.71
C GLU A 212 -10.18 -10.39 -15.33
N LEU A 213 -9.40 -10.02 -14.30
CA LEU A 213 -9.68 -10.46 -12.92
C LEU A 213 -11.00 -9.90 -12.41
N LEU A 214 -11.28 -8.62 -12.68
CA LEU A 214 -12.55 -8.01 -12.27
C LEU A 214 -13.74 -8.70 -12.93
N GLU A 215 -13.65 -9.05 -14.21
CA GLU A 215 -14.72 -9.76 -14.91
C GLU A 215 -14.92 -11.18 -14.34
N CYS A 216 -13.84 -11.89 -13.99
CA CYS A 216 -13.96 -13.18 -13.28
C CYS A 216 -14.66 -13.03 -11.92
N ILE A 217 -14.34 -11.97 -11.16
CA ILE A 217 -14.99 -11.67 -9.88
C ILE A 217 -16.46 -11.32 -10.10
N ARG A 218 -16.79 -10.54 -11.14
CA ARG A 218 -18.18 -10.19 -11.50
C ARG A 218 -18.98 -11.46 -11.75
N LYS A 219 -18.46 -12.40 -12.55
CA LYS A 219 -19.09 -13.71 -12.82
C LYS A 219 -19.25 -14.58 -11.55
N LEU A 220 -18.28 -14.55 -10.63
CA LEU A 220 -18.41 -15.23 -9.33
C LEU A 220 -19.54 -14.65 -8.49
N VAL A 221 -19.63 -13.33 -8.39
CA VAL A 221 -20.70 -12.65 -7.65
C VAL A 221 -22.06 -12.84 -8.32
N GLU A 222 -22.11 -12.88 -9.66
CA GLU A 222 -23.32 -13.18 -10.43
C GLU A 222 -23.84 -14.59 -10.16
N LEU A 223 -22.94 -15.59 -10.11
CA LEU A 223 -23.28 -16.97 -9.77
C LEU A 223 -23.79 -17.09 -8.33
N ASP A 224 -23.11 -16.44 -7.38
CA ASP A 224 -23.45 -16.44 -5.96
C ASP A 224 -24.33 -15.25 -5.54
N GLN A 225 -25.08 -14.64 -6.46
CA GLN A 225 -25.81 -13.38 -6.20
C GLN A 225 -26.84 -13.48 -5.05
N GLU A 226 -27.41 -14.66 -4.83
CA GLU A 226 -28.33 -14.92 -3.72
C GLU A 226 -27.66 -14.87 -2.34
N TRP A 227 -26.32 -14.91 -2.30
CA TRP A 227 -25.54 -14.64 -1.08
C TRP A 227 -25.39 -13.15 -0.79
N VAL A 228 -25.67 -12.27 -1.75
CA VAL A 228 -25.74 -10.82 -1.50
C VAL A 228 -27.00 -10.57 -0.66
N PRO A 229 -26.85 -10.16 0.63
CA PRO A 229 -27.96 -10.13 1.56
C PRO A 229 -29.13 -9.28 1.05
N TYR A 230 -30.35 -9.76 1.27
CA TYR A 230 -31.59 -8.98 1.11
C TYR A 230 -31.76 -8.01 2.29
N SER A 231 -30.80 -7.10 2.44
CA SER A 231 -30.75 -6.09 3.49
C SER A 231 -29.98 -4.87 3.01
N GLN A 232 -30.42 -3.70 3.44
CA GLN A 232 -29.75 -2.41 3.17
C GLN A 232 -28.67 -2.09 4.23
N ASP A 233 -28.49 -2.97 5.21
CA ASP A 233 -27.49 -2.84 6.28
C ASP A 233 -26.40 -3.93 6.20
N ALA A 234 -26.47 -4.79 5.18
CA ALA A 234 -25.54 -5.90 4.97
C ALA A 234 -25.07 -5.95 3.52
N SER A 235 -23.95 -6.64 3.29
CA SER A 235 -23.30 -6.70 1.97
C SER A 235 -22.62 -8.05 1.77
N LEU A 236 -22.23 -8.37 0.55
CA LEU A 236 -21.35 -9.51 0.27
C LEU A 236 -19.91 -9.00 0.23
N TYR A 237 -19.07 -9.48 1.13
CA TYR A 237 -17.66 -9.15 1.13
C TYR A 237 -16.91 -10.04 0.13
N ILE A 238 -16.00 -9.46 -0.64
CA ILE A 238 -15.22 -10.11 -1.69
C ILE A 238 -13.74 -10.04 -1.29
N ARG A 239 -13.10 -11.21 -1.21
CA ARG A 239 -11.72 -11.39 -0.77
C ARG A 239 -10.86 -12.02 -1.88
N PRO A 240 -10.36 -11.24 -2.83
CA PRO A 240 -9.29 -11.69 -3.70
C PRO A 240 -8.02 -11.89 -2.88
N THR A 241 -7.31 -12.98 -3.12
CA THR A 241 -6.10 -13.37 -2.42
C THR A 241 -5.12 -13.92 -3.44
N PHE A 242 -3.84 -13.60 -3.28
CA PHE A 242 -2.79 -14.00 -4.22
C PHE A 242 -1.57 -14.45 -3.44
N ILE A 243 -1.17 -15.70 -3.66
CA ILE A 243 -0.13 -16.38 -2.87
C ILE A 243 0.93 -17.00 -3.77
N GLY A 244 2.18 -16.98 -3.34
CA GLY A 244 3.26 -17.79 -3.92
C GLY A 244 3.19 -19.21 -3.37
N ILE A 245 3.09 -20.20 -4.26
CA ILE A 245 2.96 -21.63 -3.91
C ILE A 245 4.21 -22.44 -4.24
N GLU A 246 5.33 -21.76 -4.51
CA GLU A 246 6.64 -22.34 -4.76
C GLU A 246 6.99 -23.44 -3.74
N PRO A 247 7.23 -24.70 -4.16
CA PRO A 247 7.50 -25.82 -3.26
C PRO A 247 8.98 -25.86 -2.82
N SER A 248 9.53 -24.71 -2.39
CA SER A 248 10.93 -24.55 -2.03
C SER A 248 11.10 -23.63 -0.82
N LEU A 249 12.07 -23.95 0.04
CA LEU A 249 12.49 -23.09 1.15
C LEU A 249 13.53 -22.04 0.74
N GLY A 250 13.86 -21.95 -0.56
CA GLY A 250 14.71 -20.88 -1.06
C GLY A 250 13.97 -19.54 -1.05
N VAL A 251 14.52 -18.53 -0.39
CA VAL A 251 13.98 -17.15 -0.42
C VAL A 251 14.27 -16.54 -1.79
N SER A 252 13.30 -16.66 -2.70
CA SER A 252 13.43 -16.23 -4.09
C SER A 252 12.06 -15.86 -4.66
N ARG A 253 12.04 -15.28 -5.87
CA ARG A 253 10.81 -15.06 -6.61
C ARG A 253 10.10 -16.41 -6.83
N PRO A 254 8.80 -16.54 -6.53
CA PRO A 254 8.10 -17.80 -6.72
C PRO A 254 7.97 -18.13 -8.21
N GLY A 255 8.30 -19.37 -8.59
CA GLY A 255 8.05 -19.95 -9.91
C GLY A 255 6.63 -20.51 -10.05
N GLU A 256 5.87 -20.62 -8.95
CA GLU A 256 4.47 -21.01 -8.93
C GLU A 256 3.63 -20.08 -8.02
N ALA A 257 2.44 -19.70 -8.47
CA ALA A 257 1.55 -18.82 -7.72
C ALA A 257 0.07 -19.17 -7.96
N MET A 258 -0.81 -18.69 -7.07
CA MET A 258 -2.25 -18.90 -7.16
C MET A 258 -3.00 -17.63 -6.77
N ILE A 259 -3.92 -17.17 -7.62
CA ILE A 259 -4.99 -16.25 -7.24
C ILE A 259 -6.22 -17.07 -6.86
N PHE A 260 -6.86 -16.73 -5.75
CA PHE A 260 -8.19 -17.22 -5.43
C PHE A 260 -9.09 -16.11 -4.90
N VAL A 261 -10.39 -16.24 -5.09
CA VAL A 261 -11.39 -15.29 -4.57
C VAL A 261 -12.46 -16.06 -3.82
N ILE A 262 -12.68 -15.68 -2.57
CA ILE A 262 -13.78 -16.15 -1.75
C ILE A 262 -14.74 -14.98 -1.47
N VAL A 263 -16.03 -15.28 -1.40
CA VAL A 263 -17.05 -14.30 -1.06
C VAL A 263 -17.90 -14.80 0.10
N GLY A 264 -18.48 -13.87 0.86
CA GLY A 264 -19.28 -14.22 2.03
C GLY A 264 -20.09 -13.05 2.56
N PRO A 265 -21.31 -13.29 3.09
CA PRO A 265 -22.18 -12.23 3.58
C PRO A 265 -21.61 -11.63 4.86
N VAL A 266 -21.68 -10.31 4.97
CA VAL A 266 -21.26 -9.56 6.16
C VAL A 266 -22.34 -8.56 6.56
N GLY A 267 -22.63 -8.53 7.86
CA GLY A 267 -23.54 -7.55 8.46
C GLY A 267 -22.87 -6.21 8.71
N PRO A 268 -23.55 -5.31 9.44
CA PRO A 268 -22.95 -4.07 9.90
C PRO A 268 -21.75 -4.39 10.81
N TYR A 269 -20.69 -3.59 10.71
CA TYR A 269 -19.49 -3.79 11.53
C TYR A 269 -19.78 -3.62 13.04
N PHE A 270 -20.81 -2.83 13.37
CA PHE A 270 -21.31 -2.66 14.74
C PHE A 270 -22.74 -3.22 14.84
N ALA A 271 -22.93 -4.20 15.72
CA ALA A 271 -24.15 -5.01 15.83
C ALA A 271 -25.44 -4.23 16.14
N THR A 272 -25.34 -2.97 16.58
CA THR A 272 -26.50 -2.19 17.05
C THR A 272 -26.99 -1.13 16.06
N GLY A 273 -26.47 -1.07 14.83
CA GLY A 273 -26.90 -0.07 13.83
C GLY A 273 -26.62 1.39 14.21
N SER A 274 -26.04 1.62 15.38
CA SER A 274 -25.62 2.91 15.89
C SER A 274 -24.18 3.17 15.47
N PHE A 275 -23.89 4.44 15.16
CA PHE A 275 -22.55 5.02 15.04
C PHE A 275 -21.81 4.89 16.38
N ASN A 276 -21.43 3.67 16.75
CA ASN A 276 -20.77 3.39 18.02
C ASN A 276 -19.31 3.85 17.92
N PRO A 277 -18.88 4.78 18.76
CA PRO A 277 -17.50 5.20 18.75
C PRO A 277 -16.59 4.08 19.25
N VAL A 278 -15.41 3.95 18.65
CA VAL A 278 -14.33 3.10 19.17
C VAL A 278 -13.42 3.89 20.11
N SER A 279 -12.87 3.19 21.10
CA SER A 279 -11.72 3.63 21.89
C SER A 279 -10.43 3.09 21.31
N LEU A 280 -9.40 3.95 21.26
CA LEU A 280 -8.12 3.67 20.62
C LEU A 280 -6.99 3.58 21.64
N LEU A 281 -6.11 2.59 21.48
CA LEU A 281 -4.81 2.56 22.15
C LEU A 281 -3.76 3.26 21.27
N ALA A 282 -3.14 4.33 21.77
CA ALA A 282 -1.95 4.94 21.18
C ALA A 282 -0.74 4.65 22.05
N ASP A 283 0.16 3.80 21.55
CA ASP A 283 1.39 3.42 22.23
C ASP A 283 2.56 3.50 21.22
N PRO A 284 3.48 4.46 21.37
CA PRO A 284 4.56 4.69 20.41
C PRO A 284 5.60 3.55 20.39
N SER A 285 5.51 2.61 21.33
CA SER A 285 6.36 1.41 21.37
C SER A 285 6.11 0.47 20.18
N PHE A 286 5.00 0.65 19.45
CA PHE A 286 4.62 -0.20 18.33
C PHE A 286 4.48 0.60 17.03
N VAL A 287 5.15 0.12 15.98
CA VAL A 287 5.11 0.73 14.65
C VAL A 287 4.45 -0.23 13.67
N ARG A 288 3.43 0.24 12.96
CA ARG A 288 2.72 -0.54 11.92
C ARG A 288 3.55 -0.71 10.65
N ALA A 289 4.18 0.38 10.22
CA ALA A 289 4.91 0.49 8.97
C ALA A 289 5.94 1.61 9.07
N TRP A 290 6.96 1.56 8.21
CA TRP A 290 8.05 2.53 8.17
C TRP A 290 8.41 2.90 6.73
N LYS A 291 9.01 4.08 6.55
CA LYS A 291 9.47 4.56 5.23
C LYS A 291 10.45 3.56 4.60
N GLY A 292 10.27 3.27 3.32
CA GLY A 292 10.98 2.19 2.61
C GLY A 292 10.41 0.77 2.84
N GLY A 293 9.50 0.60 3.79
CA GLY A 293 8.79 -0.65 4.06
C GLY A 293 7.69 -0.96 3.04
N VAL A 294 6.67 -1.73 3.47
CA VAL A 294 5.57 -2.18 2.60
C VAL A 294 4.18 -1.78 3.10
N GLY A 295 4.09 -0.79 4.00
CA GLY A 295 2.83 -0.34 4.60
C GLY A 295 1.79 0.20 3.62
N ALA A 296 2.22 0.75 2.48
CA ALA A 296 1.35 1.23 1.40
C ALA A 296 0.79 0.12 0.48
N TYR A 297 1.14 -1.14 0.73
CA TYR A 297 0.72 -2.31 -0.05
C TYR A 297 -0.10 -3.26 0.83
N LYS A 298 -1.04 -3.99 0.24
CA LYS A 298 -1.96 -4.85 0.98
C LYS A 298 -1.43 -6.28 1.12
N MET A 299 -0.18 -6.39 1.58
CA MET A 299 0.55 -7.64 1.77
C MET A 299 0.25 -8.25 3.15
N GLY A 300 0.20 -9.58 3.24
CA GLY A 300 -0.13 -10.31 4.47
C GLY A 300 0.79 -9.98 5.64
N GLY A 301 2.09 -9.83 5.37
CA GLY A 301 3.12 -9.50 6.37
C GLY A 301 2.90 -8.20 7.15
N ASN A 302 2.08 -7.27 6.64
CA ASN A 302 1.72 -6.05 7.37
C ASN A 302 0.73 -6.27 8.52
N TYR A 303 0.08 -7.44 8.58
CA TYR A 303 -1.05 -7.69 9.49
C TYR A 303 -0.72 -8.71 10.59
N GLY A 304 0.14 -9.71 10.32
CA GLY A 304 0.54 -10.69 11.33
C GLY A 304 1.08 -10.05 12.62
N PRO A 305 2.05 -9.12 12.55
CA PRO A 305 2.61 -8.45 13.73
C PRO A 305 1.61 -7.60 14.52
N THR A 306 0.49 -7.18 13.91
CA THR A 306 -0.47 -6.28 14.58
C THR A 306 -1.36 -7.00 15.59
N ILE A 307 -1.46 -8.33 15.52
CA ILE A 307 -2.40 -9.12 16.35
C ILE A 307 -2.05 -9.02 17.84
N MET A 308 -0.77 -9.07 18.19
CA MET A 308 -0.33 -8.93 19.58
C MET A 308 -0.70 -7.55 20.14
N VAL A 309 -0.46 -6.48 19.36
CA VAL A 309 -0.77 -5.10 19.74
C VAL A 309 -2.29 -4.89 19.89
N GLN A 310 -3.08 -5.49 19.00
CA GLN A 310 -4.54 -5.46 19.11
C GLN A 310 -5.04 -6.18 20.38
N ASN A 311 -4.41 -7.29 20.77
CA ASN A 311 -4.74 -7.96 22.04
C ASN A 311 -4.38 -7.07 23.25
N GLU A 312 -3.28 -6.32 23.18
CA GLU A 312 -2.92 -5.36 24.22
C GLU A 312 -3.94 -4.21 24.31
N ALA A 313 -4.39 -3.69 23.16
CA ALA A 313 -5.48 -2.71 23.12
C ALA A 313 -6.73 -3.24 23.82
N VAL A 314 -7.16 -4.47 23.52
CA VAL A 314 -8.33 -5.10 24.16
C VAL A 314 -8.14 -5.25 25.67
N LYS A 315 -6.96 -5.70 26.14
CA LYS A 315 -6.65 -5.79 27.58
C LYS A 315 -6.74 -4.45 28.30
N ARG A 316 -6.44 -3.35 27.59
CA ARG A 316 -6.54 -1.98 28.11
C ARG A 316 -7.91 -1.32 27.84
N GLY A 317 -8.93 -2.10 27.47
CA GLY A 317 -10.28 -1.60 27.23
C GLY A 317 -10.45 -0.81 25.93
N CYS A 318 -9.50 -0.92 25.00
CA CYS A 318 -9.53 -0.28 23.68
C CYS A 318 -10.00 -1.27 22.60
N GLN A 319 -10.82 -0.80 21.63
CA GLN A 319 -11.28 -1.66 20.54
C GLN A 319 -10.32 -1.69 19.35
N GLN A 320 -9.53 -0.63 19.15
CA GLN A 320 -8.58 -0.52 18.03
C GLN A 320 -7.27 0.14 18.49
N VAL A 321 -6.26 0.12 17.62
CA VAL A 321 -4.97 0.78 17.83
C VAL A 321 -4.92 2.06 16.98
N LEU A 322 -4.49 3.17 17.57
CA LEU A 322 -4.03 4.33 16.80
C LEU A 322 -2.54 4.16 16.54
N TRP A 323 -2.16 4.00 15.29
CA TRP A 323 -0.77 3.77 14.93
C TRP A 323 0.01 5.08 14.90
N LEU A 324 1.10 5.13 15.66
CA LEU A 324 2.02 6.25 15.73
C LEU A 324 3.32 5.92 14.96
N TYR A 325 3.98 6.95 14.44
CA TYR A 325 5.22 6.79 13.69
C TYR A 325 6.24 7.89 13.99
N GLY A 326 7.51 7.51 14.07
CA GLY A 326 8.64 8.43 14.22
C GLY A 326 8.75 9.06 15.61
N GLU A 327 9.81 9.85 15.79
CA GLU A 327 10.12 10.53 17.07
C GLU A 327 9.07 11.57 17.44
N GLU A 328 8.47 12.20 16.43
CA GLU A 328 7.40 13.18 16.62
C GLU A 328 6.04 12.54 16.92
N GLU A 329 5.94 11.21 16.88
CA GLU A 329 4.68 10.47 17.08
C GLU A 329 3.57 10.92 16.13
N GLU A 330 3.90 10.92 14.83
CA GLU A 330 2.98 11.20 13.74
C GLU A 330 1.84 10.19 13.75
N ILE A 331 0.61 10.66 13.62
CA ILE A 331 -0.58 9.82 13.63
C ILE A 331 -0.81 9.30 12.21
N THR A 332 -1.00 7.98 12.07
CA THR A 332 -1.05 7.31 10.76
C THR A 332 -2.41 6.69 10.43
N GLU A 333 -2.78 5.60 11.10
CA GLU A 333 -3.98 4.81 10.81
C GLU A 333 -4.70 4.38 12.09
N VAL A 334 -5.98 4.05 11.97
CA VAL A 334 -6.80 3.49 13.05
C VAL A 334 -7.03 2.00 12.77
N GLY A 335 -6.22 1.14 13.40
CA GLY A 335 -6.27 -0.31 13.21
C GLY A 335 -5.96 -0.68 11.76
N THR A 336 -7.00 -1.03 10.99
CA THR A 336 -6.90 -1.34 9.56
C THR A 336 -7.64 -0.31 8.67
N MET A 337 -7.89 0.88 9.22
CA MET A 337 -8.62 1.97 8.59
C MET A 337 -7.74 3.21 8.45
N ASN A 338 -7.95 3.99 7.40
CA ASN A 338 -7.33 5.30 7.28
C ASN A 338 -7.96 6.27 8.28
N LEU A 339 -7.16 7.20 8.83
CA LEU A 339 -7.65 8.20 9.77
C LEU A 339 -8.12 9.48 9.06
N PHE A 340 -9.20 10.08 9.57
CA PHE A 340 -9.63 11.45 9.29
C PHE A 340 -9.91 12.21 10.58
N ILE A 341 -9.59 13.50 10.57
CA ILE A 341 -9.88 14.45 11.64
C ILE A 341 -10.57 15.67 11.00
N TYR A 342 -11.75 16.01 11.51
CA TYR A 342 -12.48 17.22 11.16
C TYR A 342 -12.40 18.21 12.32
N TRP A 343 -11.89 19.41 12.06
CA TRP A 343 -11.48 20.33 13.11
C TRP A 343 -11.47 21.79 12.64
N ASN A 344 -11.27 22.71 13.58
CA ASN A 344 -10.88 24.10 13.30
C ASN A 344 -9.35 24.20 13.34
N ASN A 345 -8.72 24.55 12.22
CA ASN A 345 -7.27 24.69 12.17
C ASN A 345 -6.78 25.95 12.92
N GLU A 346 -5.46 26.16 12.96
CA GLU A 346 -4.83 27.30 13.65
C GLU A 346 -5.30 28.65 13.11
N GLN A 347 -5.77 28.69 11.86
CA GLN A 347 -6.31 29.89 11.21
C GLN A 347 -7.81 30.09 11.47
N GLY A 348 -8.45 29.18 12.22
CA GLY A 348 -9.89 29.21 12.51
C GLY A 348 -10.76 28.70 11.36
N GLU A 349 -10.17 28.04 10.34
CA GLU A 349 -10.90 27.49 9.21
C GLU A 349 -11.39 26.07 9.53
N ARG A 350 -12.61 25.72 9.08
CA ARG A 350 -13.06 24.33 9.05
C ARG A 350 -12.18 23.54 8.09
N GLU A 351 -11.60 22.44 8.57
CA GLU A 351 -10.70 21.60 7.79
C GLU A 351 -10.95 20.11 8.05
N LEU A 352 -10.88 19.31 6.99
CA LEU A 352 -10.77 17.87 7.05
C LEU A 352 -9.34 17.47 6.71
N VAL A 353 -8.65 16.85 7.68
CA VAL A 353 -7.26 16.42 7.54
C VAL A 353 -7.13 14.90 7.59
N THR A 354 -6.25 14.36 6.77
CA THR A 354 -5.84 12.94 6.78
C THR A 354 -4.35 12.83 6.49
N PRO A 355 -3.63 11.83 7.04
CA PRO A 355 -2.21 11.63 6.74
C PRO A 355 -1.94 11.43 5.23
N PRO A 356 -0.81 11.93 4.68
CA PRO A 356 -0.48 11.84 3.26
C PRO A 356 -0.05 10.42 2.87
N LEU A 357 -0.04 10.13 1.57
CA LEU A 357 0.43 8.84 1.03
C LEU A 357 1.95 8.84 0.81
N ASP A 358 2.72 8.84 1.90
CA ASP A 358 4.19 8.93 1.91
C ASP A 358 4.91 7.55 2.01
N GLY A 359 4.14 6.46 1.90
CA GLY A 359 4.64 5.08 1.89
C GLY A 359 4.31 4.26 3.15
N ILE A 360 3.92 4.91 4.26
CA ILE A 360 3.51 4.21 5.49
C ILE A 360 1.99 4.11 5.66
N ILE A 361 1.22 4.78 4.79
CA ILE A 361 -0.25 4.74 4.78
C ILE A 361 -0.74 3.87 3.61
N LEU A 362 -1.67 2.95 3.89
CA LEU A 362 -2.35 2.17 2.87
C LEU A 362 -3.34 3.09 2.13
N PRO A 363 -3.26 3.20 0.79
CA PRO A 363 -4.19 4.01 0.01
C PRO A 363 -5.57 3.34 -0.08
N GLY A 364 -6.42 3.60 0.92
CA GLY A 364 -7.77 3.05 1.00
C GLY A 364 -8.72 3.61 -0.07
N VAL A 365 -9.60 2.76 -0.59
CA VAL A 365 -10.64 3.18 -1.56
C VAL A 365 -11.66 4.10 -0.87
N THR A 366 -12.03 3.79 0.38
CA THR A 366 -12.91 4.65 1.16
C THR A 366 -12.25 6.00 1.42
N ARG A 367 -10.97 6.04 1.82
CA ARG A 367 -10.19 7.28 1.98
C ARG A 367 -10.25 8.14 0.73
N GLN A 368 -9.95 7.57 -0.45
CA GLN A 368 -10.02 8.30 -1.71
C GLN A 368 -11.43 8.84 -1.96
N SER A 369 -12.46 8.04 -1.70
CA SER A 369 -13.85 8.44 -1.91
C SER A 369 -14.29 9.57 -0.98
N LEU A 370 -13.83 9.59 0.28
CA LEU A 370 -14.12 10.70 1.20
C LEU A 370 -13.42 11.99 0.77
N LEU A 371 -12.17 11.91 0.32
CA LEU A 371 -11.45 13.07 -0.23
C LEU A 371 -12.12 13.62 -1.49
N ASP A 372 -12.54 12.74 -2.41
CA ASP A 372 -13.25 13.12 -3.63
C ASP A 372 -14.57 13.83 -3.29
N LEU A 373 -15.36 13.28 -2.36
CA LEU A 373 -16.61 13.88 -1.90
C LEU A 373 -16.37 15.24 -1.22
N ALA A 374 -15.45 15.31 -0.26
CA ALA A 374 -15.15 16.53 0.48
C ALA A 374 -14.71 17.67 -0.45
N ARG A 375 -13.84 17.36 -1.41
CA ARG A 375 -13.38 18.33 -2.42
C ARG A 375 -14.51 18.76 -3.35
N SER A 376 -15.42 17.84 -3.71
CA SER A 376 -16.57 18.17 -4.55
C SER A 376 -17.59 19.08 -3.86
N TRP A 377 -17.73 18.98 -2.53
CA TRP A 377 -18.62 19.86 -1.77
C TRP A 377 -18.05 21.29 -1.68
N GLY A 378 -16.73 21.43 -1.54
CA GLY A 378 -16.07 22.75 -1.51
C GLY A 378 -16.44 23.63 -0.31
N GLU A 379 -16.99 23.03 0.76
CA GLU A 379 -17.53 23.74 1.93
C GLU A 379 -16.47 24.01 3.01
N PHE A 380 -15.35 23.29 2.99
CA PHE A 380 -14.27 23.35 3.97
C PHE A 380 -12.94 22.95 3.34
N LYS A 381 -11.84 23.25 4.01
CA LYS A 381 -10.49 22.91 3.55
C LYS A 381 -10.27 21.40 3.64
N VAL A 382 -9.62 20.82 2.62
CA VAL A 382 -9.30 19.39 2.59
C VAL A 382 -7.80 19.22 2.40
N THR A 383 -7.12 18.71 3.43
CA THR A 383 -5.66 18.68 3.46
C THR A 383 -5.15 17.27 3.73
N GLU A 384 -4.22 16.82 2.88
CA GLU A 384 -3.42 15.61 3.13
C GLU A 384 -2.10 16.04 3.77
N ARG A 385 -1.99 15.98 5.10
CA ARG A 385 -0.78 16.37 5.85
C ARG A 385 -0.61 15.53 7.12
N SER A 386 0.63 15.47 7.59
CA SER A 386 0.94 14.87 8.88
C SER A 386 0.36 15.72 10.02
N MET A 387 -0.13 15.04 11.04
CA MET A 387 -0.52 15.59 12.34
C MET A 387 0.05 14.66 13.39
N ASN A 388 0.67 15.21 14.43
CA ASN A 388 1.27 14.43 15.50
C ASN A 388 0.44 14.46 16.79
N MET A 389 0.80 13.60 17.74
CA MET A 389 0.12 13.51 19.04
C MET A 389 0.11 14.84 19.80
N LYS A 390 1.21 15.60 19.77
CA LYS A 390 1.28 16.91 20.43
C LYS A 390 0.26 17.90 19.85
N GLU A 391 0.16 17.96 18.53
CA GLU A 391 -0.79 18.81 17.81
C GLU A 391 -2.24 18.40 18.12
N LEU A 392 -2.54 17.09 18.04
CA LEU A 392 -3.87 16.57 18.35
C LEU A 392 -4.30 16.92 19.78
N LEU A 393 -3.43 16.70 20.77
CA LEU A 393 -3.74 16.97 22.17
C LEU A 393 -3.91 18.47 22.44
N GLY A 394 -3.06 19.32 21.85
CA GLY A 394 -3.21 20.78 21.95
C GLY A 394 -4.51 21.27 21.29
N ALA A 395 -4.92 20.66 20.17
CA ALA A 395 -6.19 20.97 19.53
C ALA A 395 -7.40 20.49 20.34
N LEU A 396 -7.30 19.35 21.02
CA LEU A 396 -8.33 18.85 21.94
C LEU A 396 -8.50 19.79 23.14
N GLU A 397 -7.40 20.21 23.77
CA GLU A 397 -7.42 21.14 24.90
C GLU A 397 -8.01 22.50 24.51
N ALA A 398 -7.69 22.99 23.30
CA ALA A 398 -8.26 24.22 22.75
C ALA A 398 -9.70 24.09 22.23
N GLY A 399 -10.33 22.91 22.33
CA GLY A 399 -11.70 22.69 21.83
C GLY A 399 -11.85 22.79 20.31
N ARG A 400 -10.77 22.55 19.55
CA ARG A 400 -10.73 22.70 18.09
C ARG A 400 -11.11 21.43 17.32
N ILE A 401 -10.96 20.25 17.93
CA ILE A 401 -11.36 18.97 17.33
C ILE A 401 -12.88 18.83 17.36
N LEU A 402 -13.48 18.52 16.22
CA LEU A 402 -14.93 18.33 16.09
C LEU A 402 -15.27 16.85 15.98
N GLU A 403 -14.63 16.15 15.04
CA GLU A 403 -14.86 14.73 14.79
C GLU A 403 -13.55 14.05 14.42
N MET A 404 -13.40 12.79 14.85
CA MET A 404 -12.32 11.91 14.43
C MET A 404 -12.94 10.57 14.06
N PHE A 405 -12.53 10.00 12.92
CA PHE A 405 -13.09 8.73 12.46
C PHE A 405 -12.11 7.96 11.56
N GLY A 406 -12.21 6.64 11.63
CA GLY A 406 -11.58 5.72 10.68
C GLY A 406 -12.42 5.55 9.41
N ALA A 407 -11.77 5.30 8.28
CA ALA A 407 -12.40 5.00 7.00
C ALA A 407 -11.85 3.71 6.39
N GLY A 408 -12.74 2.78 6.01
CA GLY A 408 -12.35 1.50 5.41
C GLY A 408 -13.54 0.69 4.90
N THR A 409 -13.29 -0.32 4.04
CA THR A 409 -14.36 -1.12 3.40
C THR A 409 -15.29 -1.80 4.41
N ALA A 410 -14.77 -2.24 5.56
CA ALA A 410 -15.53 -3.03 6.53
C ALA A 410 -16.67 -2.22 7.18
N CYS A 411 -16.37 -1.02 7.66
CA CYS A 411 -17.29 -0.15 8.42
C CYS A 411 -17.75 1.10 7.65
N VAL A 412 -17.19 1.37 6.47
CA VAL A 412 -17.32 2.63 5.72
C VAL A 412 -16.71 3.80 6.49
N VAL A 413 -17.37 4.24 7.58
CA VAL A 413 -16.90 5.28 8.50
C VAL A 413 -17.09 4.78 9.94
N CYS A 414 -16.06 4.92 10.77
CA CYS A 414 -16.04 4.46 12.15
C CYS A 414 -15.65 5.61 13.10
N PRO A 415 -16.59 6.17 13.87
CA PRO A 415 -16.30 7.26 14.81
C PRO A 415 -15.29 6.84 15.89
N VAL A 416 -14.52 7.81 16.37
CA VAL A 416 -13.61 7.65 17.52
C VAL A 416 -14.17 8.45 18.69
N GLY A 417 -14.31 7.80 19.85
CA GLY A 417 -14.84 8.43 21.07
C GLY A 417 -13.80 8.67 22.14
N SER A 418 -12.74 7.88 22.18
CA SER A 418 -11.66 8.08 23.17
C SER A 418 -10.33 7.53 22.71
N LEU A 419 -9.27 8.03 23.34
CA LEU A 419 -7.88 7.70 23.06
C LEU A 419 -7.13 7.47 24.38
N LEU A 420 -6.58 6.28 24.57
CA LEU A 420 -5.67 5.96 25.67
C LEU A 420 -4.23 6.21 25.21
N TYR A 421 -3.57 7.20 25.81
CA TYR A 421 -2.21 7.60 25.48
C TYR A 421 -1.44 8.01 26.74
N GLY A 422 -0.22 7.50 26.93
CA GLY A 422 0.61 7.81 28.09
C GLY A 422 -0.06 7.47 29.44
N GLY A 423 -0.89 6.43 29.48
CA GLY A 423 -1.66 6.03 30.67
C GLY A 423 -2.87 6.92 30.99
N LYS A 424 -3.17 7.92 30.17
CA LYS A 424 -4.32 8.82 30.32
C LYS A 424 -5.33 8.60 29.18
N THR A 425 -6.61 8.60 29.53
CA THR A 425 -7.70 8.57 28.55
C THR A 425 -8.13 9.99 28.19
N TYR A 426 -8.07 10.32 26.92
CA TYR A 426 -8.57 11.55 26.32
C TYR A 426 -9.91 11.27 25.66
N GLN A 427 -10.91 12.11 25.92
CA GLN A 427 -12.21 12.03 25.26
C GLN A 427 -12.14 12.78 23.93
N ILE A 428 -12.62 12.15 22.87
CA ILE A 428 -12.72 12.77 21.55
C ILE A 428 -14.19 13.17 21.35
N PRO A 429 -14.49 14.46 21.10
CA PRO A 429 -15.86 14.98 21.16
C PRO A 429 -16.72 14.61 19.94
N THR A 430 -16.34 13.59 19.17
CA THR A 430 -17.01 13.18 17.93
C THR A 430 -18.50 12.98 18.14
N MET A 431 -18.90 12.24 19.20
CA MET A 431 -20.30 11.95 19.46
C MET A 431 -21.08 13.14 20.03
N GLN A 432 -20.41 13.97 20.83
CA GLN A 432 -20.96 15.17 21.44
C GLN A 432 -21.28 16.24 20.37
N ASN A 433 -20.59 16.22 19.24
CA ASN A 433 -20.79 17.12 18.11
C ASN A 433 -21.76 16.60 17.03
N GLY A 434 -22.54 15.54 17.29
CA GLY A 434 -23.59 15.10 16.36
C GLY A 434 -23.19 14.04 15.31
N PRO A 435 -21.96 13.52 15.36
CA PRO A 435 -20.97 13.50 14.26
C PRO A 435 -21.57 13.69 12.85
N ASP A 436 -21.88 14.93 12.51
CA ASP A 436 -22.59 15.27 11.27
C ASP A 436 -21.75 14.95 10.03
N MET A 437 -20.44 15.17 10.08
CA MET A 437 -19.55 14.91 8.94
C MET A 437 -19.42 13.41 8.68
N ALA A 438 -19.16 12.62 9.74
CA ALA A 438 -19.05 11.18 9.64
C ALA A 438 -20.36 10.53 9.15
N LYS A 439 -21.52 11.01 9.64
CA LYS A 439 -22.85 10.58 9.17
C LYS A 439 -23.10 10.96 7.71
N ARG A 440 -22.75 12.19 7.30
CA ARG A 440 -22.89 12.64 5.92
C ARG A 440 -22.07 11.78 4.95
N PHE A 441 -20.81 11.50 5.28
CA PHE A 441 -19.97 10.62 4.47
C PHE A 441 -20.55 9.21 4.37
N HIS A 442 -20.96 8.63 5.49
CA HIS A 442 -21.57 7.30 5.48
C HIS A 442 -22.86 7.27 4.65
N LYS A 443 -23.73 8.26 4.80
CA LYS A 443 -24.98 8.38 4.02
C LYS A 443 -24.68 8.48 2.52
N GLU A 444 -23.79 9.38 2.12
CA GLU A 444 -23.47 9.59 0.69
C GLU A 444 -22.85 8.34 0.05
N LEU A 445 -21.95 7.65 0.75
CA LEU A 445 -21.37 6.42 0.24
C LEU A 445 -22.39 5.28 0.17
N THR A 446 -23.22 5.11 1.20
CA THR A 446 -24.24 4.06 1.20
C THR A 446 -25.33 4.33 0.17
N ASP A 447 -25.73 5.59 -0.05
CA ASP A 447 -26.69 5.95 -1.09
C ASP A 447 -26.17 5.57 -2.49
N ILE A 448 -24.87 5.75 -2.74
CA ILE A 448 -24.23 5.29 -3.97
C ILE A 448 -24.18 3.76 -4.04
N GLN A 449 -23.71 3.11 -2.98
CA GLN A 449 -23.53 1.64 -2.92
C GLN A 449 -24.85 0.89 -3.14
N TYR A 450 -25.95 1.38 -2.55
CA TYR A 450 -27.27 0.77 -2.64
C TYR A 450 -28.14 1.35 -3.77
N GLY A 451 -27.59 2.18 -4.66
CA GLY A 451 -28.30 2.69 -5.83
C GLY A 451 -29.40 3.71 -5.53
N ARG A 452 -29.46 4.29 -4.33
CA ARG A 452 -30.33 5.44 -4.01
C ARG A 452 -29.87 6.71 -4.71
N LYS A 453 -28.57 6.79 -5.00
CA LYS A 453 -27.93 7.83 -5.80
C LYS A 453 -27.12 7.17 -6.92
N LEU A 454 -27.46 7.48 -8.17
CA LEU A 454 -26.73 6.97 -9.32
C LEU A 454 -25.32 7.56 -9.36
N SER A 455 -24.32 6.71 -9.60
CA SER A 455 -22.92 7.11 -9.75
C SER A 455 -22.15 6.04 -10.50
N GLU A 456 -21.19 6.48 -11.32
CA GLU A 456 -20.21 5.59 -11.98
C GLU A 456 -19.34 4.81 -10.99
N TRP A 457 -19.30 5.22 -9.72
CA TRP A 457 -18.59 4.52 -8.66
C TRP A 457 -19.21 3.17 -8.32
N ALA A 458 -20.46 2.90 -8.71
CA ALA A 458 -21.18 1.68 -8.38
C ALA A 458 -21.68 0.92 -9.62
N PRO A 459 -20.77 0.35 -10.44
CA PRO A 459 -21.17 -0.44 -11.61
C PRO A 459 -22.01 -1.66 -11.22
N LEU A 460 -22.97 -1.99 -12.08
CA LEU A 460 -23.86 -3.15 -11.95
C LEU A 460 -23.11 -4.48 -12.18
N VAL A 461 -23.58 -5.53 -11.50
CA VAL A 461 -23.16 -6.91 -11.67
C VAL A 461 -24.24 -7.71 -12.39
N VAL A 462 -25.45 -7.71 -11.82
CA VAL A 462 -26.68 -8.41 -12.24
C VAL A 462 -27.90 -7.60 -11.84
#